data_AF-A0A3M1G072-F1
#
_entry.id   AF-A0A3M1G072-F1
#
_cell.length_a   1.000
_cell.length_b   1.000
_cell.length_c   1.000
_cell.angle_alpha   90.00
_cell.angle_beta   90.00
_cell.angle_gamma   90.00
#
_symmetry.space_group_name_H-M   'P 1'
#
loop_
_entity.id
_entity.type
_entity.pdbx_description
1 polymer ?
#
loop_
_entity_poly.entity_id
_entity_poly.type
_entity_poly.pdbx_seq_one_letter_code
_entity_poly.pdbx_strand_id
1 'polypeptide(L)'
;MHKPRSQHGKGGGPMFQSVSEACEQVHNASLGVLQREDAVHYLGRNPTPEAIDCLVQALTADDFGVRWAAAVALAEQGDRALEPVLRALTQNSGNRALREGVYHIIYYNRDPAVRRRCEKLLNALKGPAADVAAMQVAYELLQP
;
A
#
# COMPACT_ATOMS: atom_id res chain seq x y z
N MET A 1 11.63 8.73 -13.83
CA MET A 1 10.25 8.52 -14.31
C MET A 1 10.10 7.06 -14.74
N HIS A 2 9.73 6.17 -13.83
CA HIS A 2 9.38 4.79 -14.19
C HIS A 2 7.87 4.77 -14.44
N LYS A 3 7.47 4.57 -15.70
CA LYS A 3 6.09 4.20 -16.01
C LYS A 3 5.84 2.79 -15.46
N PRO A 4 4.70 2.51 -14.82
CA PRO A 4 4.35 1.13 -14.51
C PRO A 4 4.18 0.37 -15.84
N ARG A 5 4.93 -0.72 -16.00
CA ARG A 5 4.74 -1.65 -17.12
C ARG A 5 3.39 -2.35 -16.91
N SER A 6 2.37 -1.84 -17.58
CA SER A 6 1.13 -2.59 -17.83
C SER A 6 1.41 -3.57 -18.97
N GLN A 7 1.68 -4.84 -18.63
CA GLN A 7 1.40 -6.12 -19.33
C GLN A 7 1.67 -7.18 -18.24
N HIS A 8 0.75 -8.04 -17.82
CA HIS A 8 0.32 -9.31 -18.41
C HIS A 8 -1.19 -9.49 -18.06
N GLY A 9 -2.08 -9.97 -18.90
CA GLY A 9 -2.07 -11.21 -19.68
C GLY A 9 -3.39 -11.92 -19.36
N LYS A 10 -4.24 -12.14 -20.37
CA LYS A 10 -5.52 -12.83 -20.21
C LYS A 10 -5.28 -14.33 -20.01
N GLY A 11 -5.91 -14.93 -18.99
CA GLY A 11 -6.28 -16.36 -18.96
C GLY A 11 -5.59 -17.23 -17.90
N GLY A 12 -6.40 -17.94 -17.09
CA GLY A 12 -5.99 -19.15 -16.36
C GLY A 12 -6.48 -19.32 -14.92
N GLY A 13 -7.80 -19.40 -14.66
CA GLY A 13 -8.35 -19.73 -13.32
C GLY A 13 -7.96 -18.77 -12.18
N PRO A 14 -8.49 -18.94 -10.95
CA PRO A 14 -7.98 -18.17 -9.82
C PRO A 14 -6.61 -18.75 -9.41
N MET A 15 -5.55 -17.95 -9.55
CA MET A 15 -4.17 -18.27 -9.15
C MET A 15 -4.02 -18.47 -7.63
N PHE A 16 -5.00 -18.00 -6.84
CA PHE A 16 -5.07 -18.15 -5.38
C PHE A 16 -6.49 -18.58 -4.99
N GLN A 17 -6.61 -19.51 -4.04
CA GLN A 17 -7.87 -20.05 -3.55
C GLN A 17 -8.48 -19.20 -2.43
N SER A 18 -7.69 -18.37 -1.75
CA SER A 18 -8.17 -17.49 -0.68
C SER A 18 -7.30 -16.23 -0.48
N VAL A 19 -7.84 -15.25 0.24
CA VAL A 19 -7.07 -14.07 0.71
C VAL A 19 -5.90 -14.50 1.60
N SER A 20 -6.14 -15.44 2.51
CA SER A 20 -5.12 -15.92 3.45
C SER A 20 -3.93 -16.56 2.72
N GLU A 21 -4.19 -17.39 1.71
CA GLU A 21 -3.14 -17.96 0.85
C GLU A 21 -2.34 -16.87 0.13
N ALA A 22 -3.02 -15.87 -0.44
CA ALA A 22 -2.33 -14.77 -1.11
C ALA A 22 -1.49 -13.94 -0.13
N CYS A 23 -1.97 -13.70 1.09
CA CYS A 23 -1.21 -13.04 2.16
C CYS A 23 0.08 -13.78 2.51
N GLU A 24 0.02 -15.11 2.66
CA GLU A 24 1.21 -15.93 2.91
C GLU A 24 2.24 -15.80 1.78
N GLN A 25 1.78 -15.77 0.53
CA GLN A 25 2.66 -15.67 -0.63
C GLN A 25 3.30 -14.29 -0.80
N VAL A 26 2.59 -13.20 -0.51
CA VAL A 26 3.13 -11.82 -0.58
C VAL A 26 4.38 -11.64 0.28
N HIS A 27 4.47 -12.33 1.42
CA HIS A 27 5.59 -12.23 2.36
C HIS A 27 6.61 -13.36 2.24
N ASN A 28 6.41 -14.29 1.30
CA ASN A 28 7.31 -15.42 1.12
C ASN A 28 8.57 -15.02 0.33
N ALA A 29 9.67 -14.84 1.06
CA ALA A 29 10.97 -14.49 0.49
C ALA A 29 11.55 -15.55 -0.47
N SER A 30 11.06 -16.79 -0.43
CA SER A 30 11.48 -17.87 -1.34
C SER A 30 10.82 -17.78 -2.71
N LEU A 31 9.73 -17.02 -2.84
CA LEU A 31 9.06 -16.81 -4.12
C LEU A 31 9.76 -15.73 -4.96
N GLY A 32 9.62 -15.83 -6.28
CA GLY A 32 10.06 -14.80 -7.20
C GLY A 32 9.21 -13.53 -7.09
N VAL A 33 9.77 -12.40 -7.53
CA VAL A 33 9.09 -11.09 -7.50
C VAL A 33 7.72 -11.15 -8.19
N LEU A 34 7.64 -11.75 -9.37
CA LEU A 34 6.40 -11.85 -10.14
C LEU A 34 5.29 -12.61 -9.39
N GLN A 35 5.63 -13.68 -8.67
CA GLN A 35 4.66 -14.46 -7.89
C GLN A 35 4.09 -13.63 -6.72
N ARG A 36 4.94 -12.82 -6.08
CA ARG A 36 4.50 -11.91 -5.01
C ARG A 36 3.67 -10.76 -5.57
N GLU A 37 4.01 -10.22 -6.74
CA GLU A 37 3.19 -9.21 -7.42
C GLU A 37 1.81 -9.77 -7.79
N ASP A 38 1.73 -11.01 -8.29
CA ASP A 38 0.46 -11.68 -8.57
C ASP A 38 -0.41 -11.81 -7.32
N ALA A 39 0.20 -12.15 -6.18
CA ALA A 39 -0.49 -12.22 -4.89
C ALA A 39 -1.01 -10.84 -4.45
N VAL A 40 -0.19 -9.79 -4.59
CA VAL A 40 -0.61 -8.40 -4.34
C VAL A 40 -1.80 -8.00 -5.23
N HIS A 41 -1.76 -8.35 -6.53
CA HIS A 41 -2.85 -8.06 -7.45
C HIS A 41 -4.13 -8.83 -7.10
N TYR A 42 -4.02 -10.06 -6.64
CA TYR A 42 -5.15 -10.83 -6.14
C TYR A 42 -5.76 -10.18 -4.90
N LEU A 43 -4.95 -9.79 -3.91
CA LEU A 43 -5.42 -9.10 -2.69
C LEU A 43 -6.13 -7.78 -3.03
N GLY A 44 -5.59 -6.99 -3.96
CA GLY A 44 -6.21 -5.74 -4.40
C GLY A 44 -7.58 -5.92 -5.06
N ARG A 45 -7.80 -7.06 -5.74
CA ARG A 45 -9.10 -7.42 -6.34
C ARG A 45 -10.08 -8.05 -5.35
N ASN A 46 -9.60 -8.50 -4.19
CA ASN A 46 -10.39 -9.17 -3.15
C ASN A 46 -10.25 -8.45 -1.80
N PRO A 47 -10.73 -7.20 -1.68
CA PRO A 47 -10.46 -6.35 -0.52
C PRO A 47 -11.30 -6.73 0.70
N THR A 48 -10.72 -7.56 1.56
CA THR A 48 -11.14 -7.80 2.95
C THR A 48 -10.24 -7.00 3.91
N PRO A 49 -10.62 -6.85 5.20
CA PRO A 49 -9.72 -6.25 6.19
C PRO A 49 -8.34 -6.92 6.24
N GLU A 50 -8.29 -8.26 6.21
CA GLU A 50 -7.06 -9.04 6.13
C GLU A 50 -6.25 -8.69 4.87
N ALA A 51 -6.89 -8.62 3.70
CA ALA A 51 -6.20 -8.28 2.46
C ALA A 51 -5.58 -6.87 2.52
N ILE A 52 -6.29 -5.91 3.10
CA ILE A 52 -5.78 -4.54 3.27
C ILE A 52 -4.58 -4.54 4.22
N ASP A 53 -4.65 -5.25 5.34
CA ASP A 53 -3.54 -5.34 6.29
C ASP A 53 -2.29 -5.99 5.66
N CYS A 54 -2.45 -7.06 4.88
CA CYS A 54 -1.35 -7.68 4.14
C CYS A 54 -0.75 -6.72 3.09
N LEU A 55 -1.60 -5.98 2.36
CA LEU A 55 -1.13 -4.97 1.41
C LEU A 55 -0.37 -3.83 2.11
N VAL A 56 -0.79 -3.42 3.31
CA VAL A 56 -0.08 -2.41 4.11
C VAL A 56 1.31 -2.91 4.51
N GLN A 57 1.43 -4.17 4.93
CA GLN A 57 2.74 -4.79 5.22
C GLN A 57 3.63 -4.84 3.97
N ALA A 58 3.05 -5.14 2.80
CA ALA A 58 3.76 -5.22 1.53
C ALA A 58 4.35 -3.88 1.05
N LEU A 59 3.92 -2.73 1.59
CA LEU A 59 4.54 -1.42 1.34
C LEU A 59 6.01 -1.35 1.80
N THR A 60 6.43 -2.29 2.64
CA THR A 60 7.80 -2.38 3.18
C THR A 60 8.58 -3.59 2.66
N ALA A 61 8.04 -4.31 1.67
CA ALA A 61 8.75 -5.42 1.03
C ALA A 61 10.09 -4.96 0.44
N ASP A 62 11.08 -5.85 0.38
CA ASP A 62 12.41 -5.54 -0.15
C ASP A 62 12.39 -5.16 -1.64
N ASP A 63 11.49 -5.79 -2.40
CA ASP A 63 11.36 -5.57 -3.83
C ASP A 63 10.49 -4.35 -4.16
N PHE A 64 10.99 -3.50 -5.06
CA PHE A 64 10.29 -2.28 -5.47
C PHE A 64 8.98 -2.54 -6.21
N GLY A 65 8.92 -3.56 -7.06
CA GLY A 65 7.74 -3.93 -7.82
C GLY A 65 6.59 -4.34 -6.90
N VAL A 66 6.89 -5.16 -5.89
CA VAL A 66 5.92 -5.55 -4.84
C VAL A 66 5.40 -4.33 -4.07
N ARG A 67 6.29 -3.44 -3.62
CA ARG A 67 5.88 -2.20 -2.91
C ARG A 67 4.98 -1.31 -3.77
N TRP A 68 5.35 -1.14 -5.05
CA TRP A 68 4.59 -0.34 -5.98
C TRP A 68 3.21 -0.93 -6.26
N ALA A 69 3.14 -2.24 -6.51
CA ALA A 69 1.88 -2.94 -6.71
C ALA A 69 0.96 -2.81 -5.48
N ALA A 70 1.53 -2.89 -4.27
CA ALA A 70 0.77 -2.75 -3.03
C ALA A 70 0.22 -1.33 -2.87
N ALA A 71 1.03 -0.30 -3.16
CA ALA A 71 0.59 1.09 -3.12
C ALA A 71 -0.53 1.37 -4.13
N VAL A 72 -0.44 0.83 -5.34
CA VAL A 72 -1.50 0.95 -6.36
C VAL A 72 -2.78 0.25 -5.92
N ALA A 73 -2.67 -0.98 -5.43
CA ALA A 73 -3.82 -1.75 -4.95
C ALA A 73 -4.56 -1.02 -3.82
N LEU A 74 -3.82 -0.46 -2.85
CA LEU A 74 -4.37 0.34 -1.75
C LEU A 74 -4.95 1.69 -2.22
N ALA A 75 -4.36 2.34 -3.22
CA ALA A 75 -4.93 3.56 -3.81
C ALA A 75 -6.30 3.32 -4.46
N GLU A 76 -6.47 2.16 -5.10
CA GLU A 76 -7.74 1.74 -5.70
C GLU A 76 -8.82 1.41 -4.66
N GLN A 77 -8.42 1.10 -3.43
CA GLN A 77 -9.36 0.86 -2.33
C GLN A 77 -10.01 2.14 -1.80
N GLY A 78 -9.47 3.33 -2.08
CA GLY A 78 -10.08 4.59 -1.63
C GLY A 78 -9.96 4.80 -0.12
N ASP A 79 -11.01 5.36 0.49
CA ASP A 79 -11.05 5.72 1.92
C ASP A 79 -10.88 4.52 2.86
N ARG A 80 -11.32 3.31 2.44
CA ARG A 80 -11.24 2.10 3.27
C ARG A 80 -9.81 1.67 3.62
N ALA A 81 -8.82 2.10 2.85
CA ALA A 81 -7.41 1.82 3.12
C ALA A 81 -6.77 2.85 4.08
N LEU A 82 -7.43 3.98 4.35
CA LEU A 82 -6.82 5.07 5.10
C LEU A 82 -6.52 4.69 6.55
N GLU A 83 -7.49 4.13 7.27
CA GLU A 83 -7.26 3.84 8.69
C GLU A 83 -6.08 2.87 8.91
N PRO A 84 -5.97 1.71 8.22
CA PRO A 84 -4.80 0.83 8.34
C PRO A 84 -3.48 1.51 7.94
N VAL A 85 -3.48 2.29 6.86
CA VAL A 85 -2.30 3.02 6.38
C VAL A 85 -1.83 4.09 7.37
N LEU A 86 -2.76 4.83 7.97
CA LEU A 86 -2.46 5.84 8.98
C LEU A 86 -1.91 5.20 10.26
N ARG A 87 -2.49 4.06 10.69
CA ARG A 87 -1.98 3.29 11.84
C ARG A 87 -0.56 2.76 11.58
N ALA A 88 -0.25 2.31 10.37
CA ALA A 88 1.12 1.90 10.03
C ALA A 88 2.11 3.06 10.15
N LEU A 89 1.73 4.27 9.73
CA LEU A 89 2.58 5.46 9.89
C LEU A 89 2.78 5.84 11.36
N THR A 90 1.77 5.71 12.23
CA THR A 90 1.96 6.02 13.66
C THR A 90 2.92 5.05 14.34
N GLN A 91 3.04 3.82 13.83
CA GLN A 91 3.90 2.78 14.38
C GLN A 91 5.32 2.77 13.78
N ASN A 92 5.46 3.11 12.49
CA ASN A 92 6.72 2.92 11.77
C ASN A 92 7.02 4.04 10.76
N SER A 93 6.69 5.29 11.10
CA SER A 93 6.97 6.42 10.22
C SER A 93 8.45 6.57 9.86
N GLY A 94 9.38 6.03 10.66
CA GLY A 94 10.81 6.02 10.37
C GLY A 94 11.19 5.23 9.11
N ASN A 95 10.36 4.25 8.70
CA ASN A 95 10.57 3.48 7.49
C ASN A 95 10.31 4.32 6.24
N ARG A 96 11.38 4.59 5.48
CA ARG A 96 11.30 5.38 4.23
C ARG A 96 10.41 4.73 3.17
N ALA A 97 10.47 3.41 3.02
CA ALA A 97 9.67 2.68 2.03
C ALA A 97 8.18 2.78 2.34
N LEU A 98 7.81 2.68 3.63
CA LEU A 98 6.44 2.92 4.07
C LEU A 98 5.98 4.34 3.69
N ARG A 99 6.74 5.38 4.05
CA ARG A 99 6.38 6.78 3.73
C ARG A 99 6.21 7.00 2.22
N GLU A 100 7.09 6.45 1.40
CA GLU A 100 7.00 6.52 -0.06
C GLU A 100 5.75 5.79 -0.59
N GLY A 101 5.47 4.59 -0.08
CA GLY A 101 4.25 3.85 -0.40
C GLY A 101 2.99 4.63 -0.05
N VAL A 102 2.91 5.19 1.16
CA VAL A 102 1.75 6.00 1.58
C VAL A 102 1.60 7.27 0.74
N TYR A 103 2.71 7.91 0.37
CA TYR A 103 2.67 9.04 -0.55
C TYR A 103 2.00 8.66 -1.88
N HIS A 104 2.37 7.51 -2.44
CA HIS A 104 1.77 7.01 -3.69
C HIS A 104 0.30 6.63 -3.52
N ILE A 105 -0.08 6.02 -2.40
CA ILE A 105 -1.49 5.70 -2.10
C ILE A 105 -2.34 6.96 -2.17
N ILE A 106 -1.95 8.02 -1.45
CA ILE A 106 -2.71 9.29 -1.42
C ILE A 106 -2.65 10.00 -2.77
N TYR A 107 -1.50 10.00 -3.43
CA TYR A 107 -1.31 10.71 -4.70
C TYR A 107 -2.14 10.10 -5.84
N TYR A 108 -2.23 8.77 -5.92
CA TYR A 108 -2.95 8.03 -6.96
C TYR A 108 -4.38 7.65 -6.57
N ASN A 109 -4.81 7.97 -5.35
CA ASN A 109 -6.19 7.73 -4.93
C ASN A 109 -7.16 8.49 -5.85
N ARG A 110 -8.16 7.77 -6.38
CA ARG A 110 -9.15 8.36 -7.29
C ARG A 110 -10.24 9.13 -6.57
N ASP A 111 -10.37 8.97 -5.25
CA ASP A 111 -11.31 9.73 -4.45
C ASP A 111 -10.71 11.11 -4.09
N PRO A 112 -11.24 12.22 -4.66
CA PRO A 112 -10.75 13.55 -4.35
C PRO A 112 -10.97 13.94 -2.88
N ALA A 113 -11.91 13.32 -2.16
CA ALA A 113 -12.10 13.55 -0.72
C ALA A 113 -10.91 13.04 0.09
N VAL A 114 -10.39 11.85 -0.26
CA VAL A 114 -9.17 11.29 0.35
C VAL A 114 -7.99 12.26 0.16
N ARG A 115 -7.79 12.74 -1.07
CA ARG A 115 -6.70 13.67 -1.36
C ARG A 115 -6.80 14.96 -0.56
N ARG A 116 -8.00 15.54 -0.46
CA ARG A 116 -8.23 16.76 0.36
C ARG A 116 -7.98 16.50 1.84
N ARG A 117 -8.54 15.41 2.39
CA ARG A 117 -8.37 15.04 3.80
C ARG A 117 -6.90 14.83 4.16
N CYS A 118 -6.12 14.24 3.24
CA CYS A 118 -4.72 13.89 3.46
C CYS A 118 -3.72 14.91 2.90
N GLU A 119 -4.13 16.13 2.55
CA GLU A 119 -3.23 17.13 1.95
C GLU A 119 -2.05 17.49 2.88
N LYS A 120 -2.32 17.72 4.16
CA LYS A 120 -1.28 17.96 5.17
C LYS A 120 -0.31 16.79 5.26
N LEU A 121 -0.83 15.56 5.25
CA LEU A 121 -0.01 14.36 5.31
C LEU A 121 0.87 14.20 4.06
N LEU A 122 0.34 14.51 2.88
CA LEU A 122 1.09 14.45 1.61
C LEU A 122 2.33 15.35 1.64
N ASN A 123 2.25 16.49 2.31
CA ASN A 123 3.37 17.40 2.51
C ASN A 123 4.31 16.89 3.60
N ALA A 124 3.77 16.36 4.70
CA ALA A 124 4.54 15.82 5.83
C ALA A 124 5.36 14.57 5.49
N LEU A 125 4.98 13.80 4.46
CA LEU A 125 5.71 12.62 3.99
C LEU A 125 7.06 12.94 3.30
N LYS A 126 7.39 14.23 3.11
CA LYS A 126 8.57 14.69 2.36
C LYS A 126 9.56 15.40 3.28
N GLY A 127 10.83 15.41 2.86
CA GLY A 127 11.88 16.19 3.51
C GLY A 127 12.58 15.47 4.67
N PRO A 128 13.54 16.15 5.32
CA PRO A 128 14.43 15.55 6.31
C PRO A 128 13.77 15.16 7.64
N ALA A 129 12.63 15.77 7.99
CA ALA A 129 11.87 15.48 9.22
C ALA A 129 10.56 14.69 8.94
N ALA A 130 10.50 14.00 7.79
CA ALA A 130 9.29 13.33 7.34
C ALA A 130 8.83 12.18 8.25
N ASP A 131 9.74 11.60 9.03
CA ASP A 131 9.42 10.58 10.01
C ASP A 131 8.51 11.13 11.12
N VAL A 132 8.95 12.16 11.84
CA VAL A 132 8.20 12.74 12.95
C VAL A 132 6.95 13.46 12.44
N ALA A 133 7.08 14.24 11.36
CA ALA A 133 5.98 15.01 10.80
C ALA A 133 4.84 14.10 10.28
N ALA A 134 5.16 13.04 9.53
CA ALA A 134 4.14 12.13 9.03
C ALA A 134 3.45 11.36 10.16
N MET A 135 4.19 10.95 11.20
CA MET A 135 3.63 10.29 12.38
C MET A 135 2.59 11.17 13.09
N GLN A 136 2.92 12.44 13.34
CA GLN A 136 2.05 13.37 14.03
C GLN A 136 0.75 13.63 13.24
N VAL A 137 0.88 13.94 11.95
CA VAL A 137 -0.29 14.20 11.10
C VAL A 137 -1.14 12.93 10.94
N ALA A 138 -0.52 11.76 10.84
CA ALA A 138 -1.27 10.50 10.80
C ALA A 138 -2.06 10.23 12.09
N TYR A 139 -1.45 10.52 13.26
CA TYR A 139 -2.12 10.40 14.56
C TYR A 139 -3.32 11.35 14.68
N GLU A 140 -3.17 12.59 14.22
CA GLU A 140 -4.26 13.59 14.18
C GLU A 140 -5.43 13.12 13.31
N LEU A 141 -5.15 12.56 12.12
CA LEU A 141 -6.16 12.08 11.17
C LEU A 141 -6.98 10.86 11.66
N LEU A 142 -6.47 10.16 12.69
CA LEU A 142 -7.14 9.05 13.36
C LEU A 142 -8.03 9.48 14.53
N GLN A 143 -7.94 10.75 14.96
CA GLN A 143 -8.82 11.27 16.01
C GLN A 143 -10.21 11.62 15.42
N PRO A 144 -11.28 11.45 16.21
CA PRO A 144 -12.65 11.78 15.79
C PRO A 144 -12.90 13.29 15.62
#